data_AF-A0A8X6HSY4-F1
#
_entry.id   AF-A0A8X6HSY4-F1
#
_cell.length_a   1.000
_cell.length_b   1.000
_cell.length_c   1.000
_cell.angle_alpha   90.00
_cell.angle_beta   90.00
_cell.angle_gamma   90.00
#
_symmetry.space_group_name_H-M   'P 1'
#
loop_
_entity.id
_entity.type
_entity.pdbx_description
1 polymer ?
#
loop_
_entity_poly.entity_id
_entity_poly.type
_entity_poly.pdbx_seq_one_letter_code
_entity_poly.pdbx_strand_id
1 'polypeptide(L)'
;MLVSNVVSINTISEIANTLAETFAKTSSCDNYTPAFQALKRREERVKLNFSSSNEEGYNSPLTLLELRVALHRLEKTVSVVFSRKRGFFPNPELFIVRSLIKVKELKFLGLIFDQSLRFHRHLKDLKIRSAKALNILKVLANTRCGADRTFLLRLYRALIRSKLDYGSVVYSSACKYLLKILDPVHHQGLRLCLGAFRTSPVESLYVEAYEPPLDLWRKYLCLNHYMKIQSMKTNTAYSYLFNFSLYDFNSHRSSLTYTQPFHFRIRDLINDLNLNIGRIALCKISELPPSKVIYPKVDFTLSYYSKACTPESTHRTLYLEHRELFSDYEPIFTDGSKSESHVGSAVVSLSTVITDALPISASIYTVELHALRIAIEHISLSRGKKFIIYTDSLSALQSIVSLHSSSHPIFGDITYALANHLMKEDIRFCSIPGHTGITGNELADTAARSTTGFSAL
;
A
#
# COMPACT_ATOMS: atom_id res chain seq x y z
N MET A 1 -17.48 26.91 -2.42
CA MET A 1 -18.69 27.58 -2.92
C MET A 1 -19.03 26.97 -4.27
N LEU A 2 -20.13 26.25 -4.37
CA LEU A 2 -20.62 25.66 -5.62
C LEU A 2 -21.86 26.46 -6.02
N VAL A 3 -21.89 26.99 -7.24
CA VAL A 3 -23.03 27.79 -7.73
C VAL A 3 -23.82 26.89 -8.66
N SER A 4 -25.01 26.49 -8.23
CA SER A 4 -25.98 25.70 -9.00
C SER A 4 -27.28 26.50 -9.08
N ASN A 5 -27.79 26.74 -10.29
CA ASN A 5 -29.08 27.38 -10.55
C ASN A 5 -29.39 28.59 -9.64
N VAL A 6 -28.50 29.59 -9.63
CA VAL A 6 -28.68 30.90 -8.95
C VAL A 6 -28.61 30.86 -7.41
N VAL A 7 -28.35 29.71 -6.78
CA VAL A 7 -28.16 29.60 -5.32
C VAL A 7 -26.69 29.33 -4.99
N SER A 8 -26.13 30.12 -4.06
CA SER A 8 -24.79 29.91 -3.52
C SER A 8 -24.80 28.88 -2.40
N ILE A 9 -24.15 27.73 -2.63
CA ILE A 9 -24.04 26.67 -1.64
C ILE A 9 -22.67 26.75 -0.95
N ASN A 10 -22.68 26.94 0.37
CA ASN A 10 -21.49 27.27 1.17
C ASN A 10 -21.07 26.18 2.16
N THR A 11 -21.90 25.19 2.45
CA THR A 11 -21.54 24.10 3.39
C THR A 11 -21.02 22.88 2.64
N ILE A 12 -20.07 22.16 3.26
CA ILE A 12 -19.45 20.95 2.67
C ILE A 12 -20.49 19.85 2.43
N SER A 13 -21.46 19.70 3.35
CA SER A 13 -22.53 18.69 3.24
C SER A 13 -23.45 18.95 2.05
N GLU A 14 -23.88 20.20 1.84
CA GLU A 14 -24.75 20.55 0.71
C GLU A 14 -24.01 20.48 -0.63
N ILE A 15 -22.72 20.83 -0.65
CA ILE A 15 -21.86 20.65 -1.84
C ILE A 15 -21.78 19.16 -2.20
N ALA A 16 -21.55 18.28 -1.21
CA ALA A 16 -21.51 16.85 -1.43
C ALA A 16 -22.85 16.31 -1.92
N ASN A 17 -23.97 16.73 -1.31
CA ASN A 17 -25.31 16.30 -1.71
C ASN A 17 -25.66 16.77 -3.13
N THR A 18 -25.30 18.01 -3.49
CA THR A 18 -25.58 18.56 -4.83
C THR A 18 -24.77 17.82 -5.90
N LEU A 19 -23.50 17.50 -5.61
CA LEU A 19 -22.68 16.67 -6.49
C LEU A 19 -23.26 15.25 -6.61
N ALA A 20 -23.67 14.64 -5.50
CA ALA A 20 -24.28 13.32 -5.48
C ALA A 20 -25.58 13.28 -6.30
N GLU A 21 -26.45 14.26 -6.15
CA GLU A 21 -27.71 14.38 -6.91
C GLU A 21 -27.44 14.59 -8.40
N THR A 22 -26.45 15.42 -8.74
CA THR A 22 -26.04 15.62 -10.13
C THR A 22 -25.51 14.33 -10.74
N PHE A 23 -24.66 13.58 -10.03
CA PHE A 23 -24.17 12.29 -10.49
C PHE A 23 -25.28 11.24 -10.61
N ALA A 24 -26.21 11.20 -9.65
CA ALA A 24 -27.36 10.31 -9.68
C ALA A 24 -28.26 10.63 -10.88
N LYS A 25 -28.54 11.90 -11.15
CA LYS A 25 -29.32 12.34 -12.31
C LYS A 25 -28.61 12.01 -13.61
N THR A 26 -27.30 12.28 -13.72
CA THR A 26 -26.53 12.01 -14.95
C THR A 26 -26.43 10.51 -15.24
N SER A 27 -26.31 9.71 -14.17
CA SER A 27 -26.22 8.24 -14.22
C SER A 27 -27.60 7.57 -14.16
N SER A 28 -28.69 8.34 -14.14
CA SER A 28 -30.04 7.78 -14.06
C SER A 28 -30.36 7.00 -15.34
N CYS A 29 -31.06 5.89 -15.14
CA CYS A 29 -31.58 5.08 -16.23
C CYS A 29 -32.61 5.83 -17.07
N ASP A 30 -33.17 6.91 -16.52
CA ASP A 30 -34.14 7.79 -17.18
C ASP A 30 -33.53 8.55 -18.36
N ASN A 31 -32.20 8.74 -18.39
CA ASN A 31 -31.50 9.39 -19.50
C ASN A 31 -31.23 8.46 -20.68
N TYR A 32 -31.48 7.16 -20.55
CA TYR A 32 -31.28 6.22 -21.65
C TYR A 32 -32.37 6.38 -22.72
N THR A 33 -32.03 6.04 -23.96
CA THR A 33 -33.03 6.03 -25.03
C THR A 33 -34.18 5.07 -24.70
N PRO A 34 -35.42 5.36 -25.10
CA PRO A 34 -36.57 4.49 -24.82
C PRO A 34 -36.36 3.05 -25.29
N ALA A 35 -35.66 2.86 -26.42
CA ALA A 35 -35.29 1.55 -26.95
C ALA A 35 -34.36 0.77 -25.99
N PHE A 36 -33.35 1.44 -25.41
CA PHE A 36 -32.44 0.81 -24.46
C PHE A 36 -33.13 0.52 -23.12
N GLN A 37 -34.01 1.42 -22.65
CA GLN A 37 -34.79 1.18 -21.43
C GLN A 37 -35.69 -0.05 -21.56
N ALA A 38 -36.28 -0.29 -22.74
CA ALA A 38 -37.09 -1.47 -23.02
C ALA A 38 -36.24 -2.75 -23.04
N LEU A 39 -35.07 -2.71 -23.70
CA LEU A 39 -34.12 -3.83 -23.71
C LEU A 39 -33.64 -4.16 -22.28
N LYS A 40 -33.22 -3.15 -21.53
CA LYS A 40 -32.79 -3.28 -20.14
C LYS A 40 -33.86 -3.92 -19.26
N ARG A 41 -35.11 -3.41 -19.32
CA ARG A 41 -36.26 -3.99 -18.58
C ARG A 41 -36.54 -5.44 -18.95
N ARG A 42 -36.26 -5.85 -20.19
CA ARG A 42 -36.40 -7.25 -20.62
C ARG A 42 -35.29 -8.12 -20.05
N GLU A 43 -34.04 -7.69 -20.14
CA GLU A 43 -32.89 -8.45 -19.66
C GLU A 43 -32.86 -8.54 -18.12
N GLU A 44 -33.24 -7.48 -17.40
CA GLU A 44 -33.27 -7.48 -15.92
C GLU A 44 -34.39 -8.36 -15.32
N ARG A 45 -35.41 -8.72 -16.12
CA ARG A 45 -36.43 -9.72 -15.73
C ARG A 45 -35.90 -11.14 -15.79
N VAL A 46 -34.80 -11.37 -16.51
CA VAL A 46 -34.14 -12.67 -16.52
C VAL A 46 -33.45 -12.81 -15.17
N LYS A 47 -34.04 -13.63 -14.29
CA LYS A 47 -33.38 -14.05 -13.06
C LYS A 47 -32.13 -14.84 -13.43
N LEU A 48 -30.99 -14.17 -13.41
CA LEU A 48 -29.69 -14.82 -13.47
C LEU A 48 -29.50 -15.57 -12.15
N ASN A 49 -29.38 -16.89 -12.25
CA ASN A 49 -29.04 -17.68 -11.10
C ASN A 49 -27.54 -17.53 -10.81
N PHE A 50 -27.19 -16.67 -9.86
CA PHE A 50 -25.83 -16.52 -9.36
C PHE A 50 -25.53 -17.43 -8.17
N SER A 51 -26.44 -18.35 -7.80
CA SER A 51 -26.11 -19.39 -6.83
C SER A 51 -25.15 -20.38 -7.48
N SER A 52 -23.87 -20.21 -7.15
CA SER A 52 -22.87 -21.26 -7.26
C SER A 52 -22.97 -22.10 -6.00
N SER A 53 -22.93 -23.42 -6.11
CA SER A 53 -22.84 -24.29 -4.95
C SER A 53 -21.48 -24.15 -4.24
N ASN A 54 -20.51 -23.47 -4.87
CA ASN A 54 -19.09 -23.45 -4.50
C ASN A 54 -18.50 -24.86 -4.33
N GLU A 55 -19.17 -25.87 -4.87
CA GLU A 55 -18.71 -27.26 -4.95
C GLU A 55 -18.08 -27.55 -6.32
N GLU A 56 -18.03 -26.57 -7.23
CA GLU A 56 -17.34 -26.72 -8.49
C GLU A 56 -15.84 -26.92 -8.21
N GLY A 57 -15.30 -28.07 -8.64
CA GLY A 57 -13.88 -28.36 -8.48
C GLY A 57 -13.02 -27.34 -9.23
N TYR A 58 -12.22 -26.56 -8.52
CA TYR A 58 -11.17 -25.76 -9.13
C TYR A 58 -10.22 -26.69 -9.91
N ASN A 59 -9.99 -26.41 -11.20
CA ASN A 59 -9.31 -27.29 -12.16
C ASN A 59 -10.07 -28.58 -12.53
N SER A 60 -11.41 -28.59 -12.47
CA SER A 60 -12.19 -29.67 -13.10
C SER A 60 -11.82 -29.81 -14.58
N PRO A 61 -11.81 -31.03 -15.15
CA PRO A 61 -11.55 -31.23 -16.56
C PRO A 61 -12.49 -30.37 -17.42
N LEU A 62 -11.92 -29.64 -18.38
CA LEU A 62 -12.69 -28.86 -19.35
C LEU A 62 -13.64 -29.78 -20.12
N THR A 63 -14.91 -29.41 -20.20
CA THR A 63 -15.85 -30.06 -21.10
C THR A 63 -15.46 -29.77 -22.56
N LEU A 64 -15.87 -30.65 -23.49
CA LEU A 64 -15.66 -30.43 -24.92
C LEU A 64 -16.26 -29.10 -25.40
N LEU A 65 -17.39 -28.69 -24.81
CA LEU A 65 -18.05 -27.42 -25.11
C LEU A 65 -17.22 -26.22 -24.63
N GLU A 66 -16.74 -26.24 -23.39
CA GLU A 66 -15.87 -25.20 -22.85
C GLU A 66 -14.57 -25.09 -23.63
N LEU A 67 -13.98 -26.23 -24.02
CA LEU A 67 -12.82 -26.27 -24.89
C LEU A 67 -13.11 -25.62 -26.24
N ARG A 68 -14.23 -25.97 -26.91
CA ARG A 68 -14.63 -25.34 -28.18
C ARG A 68 -14.85 -23.84 -28.02
N VAL A 69 -15.53 -23.39 -26.96
CA VAL A 69 -15.77 -21.96 -26.67
C VAL A 69 -14.44 -21.22 -26.42
N ALA A 70 -13.52 -21.81 -25.66
CA ALA A 70 -12.19 -21.26 -25.42
C ALA A 70 -11.38 -21.15 -26.73
N LEU A 71 -11.44 -22.19 -27.58
CA LEU A 71 -10.83 -22.21 -28.90
C LEU A 71 -11.50 -21.28 -29.92
N HIS A 72 -12.72 -20.79 -29.65
CA HIS A 72 -13.36 -19.73 -30.45
C HIS A 72 -13.06 -18.31 -29.95
N ARG A 73 -12.46 -18.16 -28.75
CA ARG A 73 -12.05 -16.87 -28.17
C ARG A 73 -10.55 -16.59 -28.36
N LEU A 74 -10.02 -16.90 -29.54
CA LEU A 74 -8.57 -16.77 -29.84
C LEU A 74 -8.06 -15.33 -29.87
N GLU A 75 -8.94 -14.33 -30.00
CA GLU A 75 -8.55 -12.91 -30.04
C GLU A 75 -7.75 -12.46 -28.80
N LYS A 76 -7.94 -13.14 -27.66
CA LYS A 76 -7.24 -12.84 -26.41
C LYS A 76 -5.94 -13.63 -26.22
N THR A 77 -5.70 -14.65 -27.04
CA THR A 77 -4.54 -15.54 -26.91
C THR A 77 -3.49 -15.14 -27.93
N VAL A 78 -2.40 -14.55 -27.44
CA VAL A 78 -1.29 -14.09 -28.28
C VAL A 78 0.05 -14.55 -27.71
N SER A 79 1.04 -14.67 -28.59
CA SER A 79 2.41 -15.02 -28.27
C SER A 79 3.34 -13.89 -28.70
N VAL A 80 4.25 -13.51 -27.80
CA VAL A 80 5.29 -12.53 -28.06
C VAL A 80 6.64 -13.14 -27.68
N VAL A 81 7.61 -13.07 -28.58
CA VAL A 81 8.98 -13.53 -28.33
C VAL A 81 9.81 -12.34 -27.88
N PHE A 82 10.39 -12.41 -26.69
CA PHE A 82 11.26 -11.36 -26.17
C PHE A 82 12.71 -11.64 -26.56
N SER A 83 13.30 -10.75 -27.36
CA SER A 83 14.73 -10.84 -27.73
C SER A 83 15.31 -9.47 -28.03
N ARG A 84 16.55 -9.25 -27.56
CA ARG A 84 17.38 -8.10 -27.93
C ARG A 84 18.46 -8.43 -28.94
N LYS A 85 18.60 -9.71 -29.33
CA LYS A 85 19.55 -10.13 -30.36
C LYS A 85 19.13 -9.54 -31.72
N ARG A 86 20.09 -8.98 -32.44
CA ARG A 86 19.92 -8.52 -33.83
C ARG A 86 20.26 -9.69 -34.78
N GLY A 87 19.57 -9.80 -35.90
CA GLY A 87 19.81 -10.84 -36.90
C GLY A 87 18.65 -11.84 -37.03
N PHE A 88 18.82 -12.83 -37.91
CA PHE A 88 17.83 -13.89 -38.13
C PHE A 88 17.85 -14.86 -36.94
N PHE A 89 16.71 -14.94 -36.25
CA PHE A 89 16.46 -15.94 -35.23
C PHE A 89 15.15 -16.64 -35.61
N PRO A 90 15.10 -17.98 -35.69
CA PRO A 90 13.86 -18.68 -35.97
C PRO A 90 12.91 -18.47 -34.79
N ASN A 91 12.06 -17.46 -34.91
CA ASN A 91 11.02 -17.21 -33.93
C ASN A 91 9.95 -18.30 -34.13
N PRO A 92 9.61 -19.09 -33.11
CA PRO A 92 8.63 -20.16 -33.26
C PRO A 92 7.30 -19.60 -33.75
N GLU A 93 6.74 -20.23 -34.78
CA GLU A 93 5.39 -19.95 -35.25
C GLU A 93 4.43 -20.82 -34.45
N LEU A 94 3.77 -20.20 -33.47
CA LEU A 94 2.77 -20.87 -32.65
C LEU A 94 1.40 -20.69 -33.29
N PHE A 95 0.73 -21.82 -33.51
CA PHE A 95 -0.61 -21.87 -34.09
C PHE A 95 -1.60 -22.45 -33.08
N ILE A 96 -2.78 -21.85 -33.00
CA ILE A 96 -3.93 -22.42 -32.31
C ILE A 96 -5.05 -22.57 -33.33
N VAL A 97 -5.58 -23.79 -33.51
CA VAL A 97 -6.63 -24.10 -34.50
C VAL A 97 -6.29 -23.48 -35.87
N ARG A 98 -5.03 -23.63 -36.29
CA ARG A 98 -4.46 -23.09 -37.55
C ARG A 98 -4.32 -21.57 -37.64
N SER A 99 -4.59 -20.82 -36.58
CA SER A 99 -4.38 -19.37 -36.52
C SER A 99 -3.02 -19.05 -35.90
N LEU A 100 -2.20 -18.26 -36.59
CA LEU A 100 -0.93 -17.74 -36.06
C LEU A 100 -1.22 -16.70 -34.99
N ILE A 101 -0.73 -16.92 -33.77
CA ILE A 101 -1.01 -16.04 -32.61
C ILE A 101 0.11 -15.04 -32.30
N LYS A 102 1.02 -14.80 -33.24
CA LYS A 102 2.25 -14.02 -33.01
C LYS A 102 2.00 -12.51 -33.07
N VAL A 103 2.46 -11.77 -32.05
CA VAL A 103 2.40 -10.30 -31.98
C VAL A 103 3.75 -9.67 -31.66
N LYS A 104 3.92 -8.40 -32.02
CA LYS A 104 5.14 -7.61 -31.73
C LYS A 104 5.10 -6.90 -30.38
N GLU A 105 3.90 -6.64 -29.89
CA GLU A 105 3.65 -5.99 -28.60
C GLU A 105 2.42 -6.60 -27.92
N LEU A 106 2.44 -6.64 -26.59
CA LEU A 106 1.37 -7.20 -25.77
C LEU A 106 1.09 -6.28 -24.59
N LYS A 107 -0.19 -6.00 -24.33
CA LYS A 107 -0.62 -5.33 -23.11
C LYS A 107 -0.96 -6.38 -22.05
N PHE A 108 -0.24 -6.37 -20.93
CA PHE A 108 -0.47 -7.27 -19.79
C PHE A 108 -0.46 -6.47 -18.49
N LEU A 109 -1.52 -6.63 -17.68
CA LEU A 109 -1.72 -5.88 -16.43
C LEU A 109 -1.40 -4.37 -16.59
N GLY A 110 -1.97 -3.73 -17.61
CA GLY A 110 -1.79 -2.28 -17.84
C GLY A 110 -0.43 -1.84 -18.41
N LEU A 111 0.57 -2.72 -18.48
CA LEU A 111 1.88 -2.47 -19.10
C LEU A 111 1.89 -2.93 -20.56
N ILE A 112 2.63 -2.23 -21.43
CA ILE A 112 2.80 -2.63 -22.84
C ILE A 112 4.24 -3.15 -23.01
N PHE A 113 4.36 -4.44 -23.28
CA PHE A 113 5.63 -5.11 -23.52
C PHE A 113 5.87 -5.20 -25.02
N ASP A 114 6.93 -4.59 -25.51
CA ASP A 114 7.42 -4.81 -26.87
C ASP A 114 8.41 -5.99 -26.91
N GLN A 115 8.55 -6.63 -28.08
CA GLN A 115 9.48 -7.75 -28.30
C GLN A 115 10.94 -7.49 -27.85
N SER A 116 11.37 -6.23 -27.75
CA SER A 116 12.74 -5.87 -27.33
C SER A 116 12.84 -5.40 -25.88
N LEU A 117 11.71 -5.37 -25.15
CA LEU A 117 11.58 -4.86 -23.79
C LEU A 117 12.24 -3.47 -23.64
N ARG A 118 11.99 -2.57 -24.60
CA ARG A 118 12.48 -1.18 -24.60
C ARG A 118 11.46 -0.20 -24.01
N PHE A 119 10.20 -0.60 -23.92
CA PHE A 119 9.07 0.15 -23.36
C PHE A 119 8.76 1.47 -24.07
N HIS A 120 9.20 1.65 -25.33
CA HIS A 120 8.95 2.88 -26.09
C HIS A 120 7.46 3.16 -26.28
N ARG A 121 6.69 2.15 -26.70
CA ARG A 121 5.24 2.30 -26.87
C ARG A 121 4.56 2.56 -25.54
N HIS A 122 4.94 1.83 -24.50
CA HIS A 122 4.41 1.99 -23.16
C HIS A 122 4.62 3.41 -22.62
N LEU A 123 5.84 3.94 -22.68
CA LEU A 123 6.17 5.25 -22.13
C LEU A 123 5.49 6.39 -22.90
N LYS A 124 5.34 6.27 -24.22
CA LYS A 124 4.55 7.21 -25.03
C LYS A 124 3.07 7.20 -24.64
N ASP A 125 2.48 6.02 -24.53
CA ASP A 125 1.08 5.87 -24.10
C ASP A 125 0.86 6.40 -22.68
N LEU A 126 1.77 6.07 -21.75
CA LEU A 126 1.76 6.56 -20.37
C LEU A 126 1.82 8.09 -20.32
N LYS A 127 2.72 8.72 -21.09
CA LYS A 127 2.78 10.18 -21.21
C LYS A 127 1.44 10.77 -21.63
N ILE A 128 0.79 10.21 -22.66
CA ILE A 128 -0.50 10.70 -23.17
C ILE A 128 -1.59 10.53 -22.10
N ARG A 129 -1.69 9.36 -21.47
CA ARG A 129 -2.69 9.10 -20.43
C ARG A 129 -2.52 10.00 -19.21
N SER A 130 -1.29 10.24 -18.78
CA SER A 130 -0.99 11.12 -17.64
C SER A 130 -1.21 12.60 -18.01
N ALA A 131 -0.88 13.01 -19.23
CA ALA A 131 -1.18 14.36 -19.73
C ALA A 131 -2.70 14.63 -19.82
N LYS A 132 -3.50 13.64 -20.19
CA LYS A 132 -4.97 13.74 -20.15
C LYS A 132 -5.47 13.95 -18.71
N ALA A 133 -4.92 13.23 -17.74
CA ALA A 133 -5.28 13.38 -16.33
C ALA A 133 -4.93 14.77 -15.76
N LEU A 134 -3.87 15.41 -16.26
CA LEU A 134 -3.54 16.79 -15.89
C LEU A 134 -4.64 17.80 -16.22
N ASN A 135 -5.51 17.52 -17.19
CA ASN A 135 -6.59 18.45 -17.53
C ASN A 135 -7.57 18.65 -16.37
N ILE A 136 -7.76 17.63 -15.52
CA ILE A 136 -8.56 17.75 -14.29
C ILE A 136 -7.91 18.76 -13.34
N LEU A 137 -6.60 18.67 -13.14
CA LEU A 137 -5.85 19.65 -12.33
C LEU A 137 -5.88 21.05 -12.92
N LYS A 138 -5.81 21.20 -14.25
CA LYS A 138 -5.88 22.52 -14.88
C LYS A 138 -7.20 23.25 -14.57
N VAL A 139 -8.31 22.51 -14.52
CA VAL A 139 -9.62 23.08 -14.17
C VAL A 139 -9.65 23.49 -12.71
N LEU A 140 -9.12 22.65 -11.82
CA LEU A 140 -9.17 22.87 -10.36
C LEU A 140 -8.10 23.84 -9.85
N ALA A 141 -7.02 24.06 -10.59
CA ALA A 141 -5.94 25.00 -10.26
C ALA A 141 -6.23 26.43 -10.74
N ASN A 142 -7.49 26.77 -11.03
CA ASN A 142 -7.88 28.12 -11.47
C ASN A 142 -7.71 29.14 -10.32
N THR A 143 -7.18 30.32 -10.61
CA THR A 143 -6.90 31.35 -9.57
C THR A 143 -8.14 32.03 -8.99
N ARG A 144 -9.31 31.95 -9.66
CA ARG A 144 -10.55 32.59 -9.16
C ARG A 144 -11.38 31.73 -8.21
N CYS A 145 -11.49 30.43 -8.50
CA CYS A 145 -12.28 29.46 -7.73
C CYS A 145 -11.55 28.11 -7.60
N GLY A 146 -10.23 28.16 -7.42
CA GLY A 146 -9.38 26.96 -7.37
C GLY A 146 -9.41 26.27 -6.02
N ALA A 147 -8.96 25.02 -6.02
CA ALA A 147 -8.72 24.28 -4.79
C ALA A 147 -7.41 24.69 -4.12
N ASP A 148 -7.28 24.42 -2.83
CA ASP A 148 -6.07 24.69 -2.06
C ASP A 148 -4.88 23.85 -2.54
N ARG A 149 -3.66 24.38 -2.34
CA ARG A 149 -2.39 23.72 -2.72
C ARG A 149 -2.29 22.29 -2.18
N THR A 150 -2.69 22.07 -0.93
CA THR A 150 -2.60 20.77 -0.26
C THR A 150 -3.51 19.76 -0.95
N PHE A 151 -4.76 20.14 -1.24
CA PHE A 151 -5.69 19.31 -2.01
C PHE A 151 -5.19 19.06 -3.44
N LEU A 152 -4.70 20.08 -4.15
CA LEU A 152 -4.17 19.91 -5.51
C LEU A 152 -2.99 18.93 -5.55
N LEU A 153 -2.07 19.01 -4.59
CA LEU A 153 -0.96 18.06 -4.47
C LEU A 153 -1.46 16.64 -4.16
N ARG A 154 -2.46 16.48 -3.28
CA ARG A 154 -3.10 15.17 -3.02
C ARG A 154 -3.72 14.61 -4.30
N LEU A 155 -4.44 15.44 -5.06
CA LEU A 155 -5.07 15.04 -6.30
C LEU A 155 -4.05 14.66 -7.39
N TYR A 156 -2.96 15.43 -7.50
CA TYR A 156 -1.83 15.12 -8.37
C TYR A 156 -1.22 13.75 -8.06
N ARG A 157 -0.98 13.46 -6.78
CA ARG A 157 -0.47 12.15 -6.33
C ARG A 157 -1.43 11.02 -6.69
N ALA A 158 -2.72 11.22 -6.46
CA ALA A 158 -3.76 10.22 -6.68
C ALA A 158 -4.05 9.94 -8.16
N LEU A 159 -4.01 10.95 -9.04
CA LEU A 159 -4.43 10.80 -10.43
C LEU A 159 -3.29 10.71 -11.46
N ILE A 160 -2.15 11.36 -11.19
CA ILE A 160 -1.02 11.42 -12.12
C ILE A 160 0.15 10.62 -11.60
N ARG A 161 0.63 10.89 -10.37
CA ARG A 161 1.79 10.17 -9.83
C ARG A 161 1.50 8.68 -9.74
N SER A 162 0.32 8.29 -9.26
CA SER A 162 -0.13 6.88 -9.25
C SER A 162 -0.02 6.18 -10.62
N LYS A 163 -0.31 6.87 -11.74
CA LYS A 163 -0.16 6.32 -13.09
C LYS A 163 1.30 6.20 -13.49
N LEU A 164 2.13 7.18 -13.11
CA LEU A 164 3.58 7.19 -13.34
C LEU A 164 4.33 6.23 -12.40
N ASP A 165 3.72 5.81 -11.30
CA ASP A 165 4.32 4.88 -10.35
C ASP A 165 4.02 3.44 -10.75
N TYR A 166 2.82 3.23 -11.30
CA TYR A 166 2.34 1.91 -11.73
C TYR A 166 3.25 1.27 -12.78
N GLY A 167 3.84 0.13 -12.42
CA GLY A 167 4.72 -0.64 -13.32
C GLY A 167 6.11 -0.03 -13.51
N SER A 168 6.45 1.04 -12.77
CA SER A 168 7.76 1.71 -12.85
C SER A 168 8.92 0.77 -12.55
N VAL A 169 8.75 -0.18 -11.63
CA VAL A 169 9.74 -1.23 -11.33
C VAL A 169 10.16 -2.01 -12.59
N VAL A 170 9.22 -2.23 -13.51
CA VAL A 170 9.42 -2.99 -14.75
C VAL A 170 10.03 -2.10 -15.83
N TYR A 171 9.36 -1.00 -16.18
CA TYR A 171 9.80 -0.17 -17.31
C TYR A 171 11.01 0.71 -16.99
N SER A 172 11.44 0.82 -15.72
CA SER A 172 12.68 1.55 -15.35
C SER A 172 13.94 0.95 -15.97
N SER A 173 13.84 -0.23 -16.59
CA SER A 173 14.89 -0.81 -17.44
C SER A 173 15.02 -0.13 -18.82
N ALA A 174 14.10 0.77 -19.18
CA ALA A 174 14.19 1.58 -20.39
C ALA A 174 15.37 2.56 -20.34
N CYS A 175 15.79 3.04 -21.51
CA CYS A 175 16.89 4.00 -21.62
C CYS A 175 16.55 5.36 -20.97
N LYS A 176 17.56 6.01 -20.38
CA LYS A 176 17.40 7.28 -19.63
C LYS A 176 16.67 8.37 -20.41
N TYR A 177 17.01 8.58 -21.69
CA TYR A 177 16.36 9.60 -22.51
C TYR A 177 14.85 9.34 -22.70
N LEU A 178 14.46 8.06 -22.77
CA LEU A 178 13.08 7.68 -22.97
C LEU A 178 12.28 7.81 -21.68
N LEU A 179 12.87 7.56 -20.53
CA LEU A 179 12.25 7.82 -19.22
C LEU A 179 11.99 9.32 -19.00
N LYS A 180 12.93 10.17 -19.43
CA LYS A 180 12.82 11.65 -19.33
C LYS A 180 11.64 12.24 -20.08
N ILE A 181 10.98 11.51 -20.99
CA ILE A 181 9.79 12.03 -21.69
C ILE A 181 8.59 12.23 -20.74
N LEU A 182 8.62 11.60 -19.56
CA LEU A 182 7.60 11.70 -18.52
C LEU A 182 7.79 12.92 -17.63
N ASP A 183 9.02 13.43 -17.49
CA ASP A 183 9.36 14.54 -16.60
C ASP A 183 8.52 15.81 -16.87
N PRO A 184 8.26 16.21 -18.14
CA PRO A 184 7.39 17.36 -18.41
C PRO A 184 5.96 17.22 -17.85
N VAL A 185 5.43 16.00 -17.76
CA VAL A 185 4.11 15.75 -17.17
C VAL A 185 4.16 15.97 -15.67
N HIS A 186 5.21 15.48 -15.01
CA HIS A 186 5.45 15.69 -13.59
C HIS A 186 5.63 17.17 -13.26
N HIS A 187 6.53 17.87 -13.96
CA HIS A 187 6.79 19.30 -13.75
C HIS A 187 5.54 20.14 -13.98
N GLN A 188 4.77 19.87 -15.03
CA GLN A 188 3.52 20.58 -15.29
C GLN A 188 2.50 20.34 -14.17
N GLY A 189 2.43 19.13 -13.62
CA GLY A 189 1.61 18.82 -12.45
C GLY A 189 1.99 19.67 -11.24
N LEU A 190 3.29 19.72 -10.91
CA LEU A 190 3.78 20.51 -9.77
C LEU A 190 3.52 22.01 -9.96
N ARG A 191 3.76 22.54 -11.16
CA ARG A 191 3.48 23.96 -11.46
C ARG A 191 2.01 24.31 -11.24
N LEU A 192 1.10 23.45 -11.68
CA LEU A 192 -0.34 23.65 -11.47
C LEU A 192 -0.70 23.62 -9.98
N CYS A 193 -0.16 22.66 -9.22
CA CYS A 193 -0.46 22.56 -7.79
C CYS A 193 0.07 23.74 -6.98
N LEU A 194 1.23 24.28 -7.38
CA LEU A 194 1.90 25.39 -6.71
C LEU A 194 1.46 26.76 -7.22
N GLY A 195 0.70 26.84 -8.31
CA GLY A 195 0.43 28.10 -9.01
C GLY A 195 1.70 28.75 -9.59
N ALA A 196 2.74 27.97 -9.83
CA ALA A 196 4.05 28.48 -10.26
C ALA A 196 4.07 28.85 -11.75
N PHE A 197 4.88 29.86 -12.10
CA PHE A 197 5.09 30.27 -13.48
C PHE A 197 5.66 29.12 -14.33
N ARG A 198 5.43 29.16 -15.65
CA ARG A 198 5.99 28.17 -16.59
C ARG A 198 7.53 28.18 -16.59
N THR A 199 8.14 29.32 -16.27
CA THR A 199 9.59 29.54 -16.23
C THR A 199 10.24 29.22 -14.90
N SER A 200 9.47 28.92 -13.84
CA SER A 200 10.06 28.62 -12.51
C SER A 200 11.06 27.45 -12.58
N PRO A 201 12.21 27.54 -11.91
CA PRO A 201 13.18 26.45 -11.89
C PRO A 201 12.59 25.15 -11.35
N VAL A 202 12.91 24.02 -11.98
CA VAL A 202 12.35 22.70 -11.62
C VAL A 202 12.77 22.26 -10.22
N GLU A 203 14.03 22.50 -9.84
CA GLU A 203 14.53 22.14 -8.50
C GLU A 203 13.76 22.85 -7.39
N SER A 204 13.41 24.13 -7.59
CA SER A 204 12.57 24.88 -6.65
C SER A 204 11.16 24.27 -6.53
N LEU A 205 10.60 23.74 -7.62
CA LEU A 205 9.29 23.07 -7.56
C LEU A 205 9.34 21.79 -6.73
N TYR A 206 10.42 21.02 -6.80
CA TYR A 206 10.58 19.80 -6.01
C TYR A 206 10.63 20.11 -4.52
N VAL A 207 11.43 21.09 -4.12
CA VAL A 207 11.56 21.53 -2.72
C VAL A 207 10.23 22.05 -2.21
N GLU A 208 9.60 22.97 -2.95
CA GLU A 208 8.30 23.54 -2.56
C GLU A 208 7.19 22.48 -2.49
N ALA A 209 7.06 21.62 -3.48
CA ALA A 209 6.00 20.61 -3.50
C ALA A 209 6.24 19.45 -2.52
N TYR A 210 7.43 19.35 -1.93
CA TYR A 210 7.92 18.17 -1.23
C TYR A 210 7.79 16.92 -2.11
N GLU A 211 8.23 17.02 -3.37
CA GLU A 211 8.15 15.95 -4.37
C GLU A 211 9.53 15.72 -5.00
N PRO A 212 10.05 14.48 -5.00
CA PRO A 212 11.34 14.18 -5.60
C PRO A 212 11.26 14.11 -7.14
N PRO A 213 12.39 14.33 -7.85
CA PRO A 213 12.49 14.01 -9.26
C PRO A 213 12.06 12.56 -9.57
N LEU A 214 11.39 12.35 -10.70
CA LEU A 214 10.88 11.01 -11.06
C LEU A 214 11.97 9.94 -11.12
N ASP A 215 13.22 10.30 -11.44
CA ASP A 215 14.32 9.32 -11.45
C ASP A 215 14.61 8.78 -10.05
N LEU A 216 14.73 9.66 -9.06
CA LEU A 216 14.93 9.29 -7.67
C LEU A 216 13.72 8.54 -7.11
N TRP A 217 12.51 8.99 -7.46
CA TRP A 217 11.28 8.31 -7.04
C TRP A 217 11.20 6.88 -7.57
N ARG A 218 11.52 6.64 -8.85
CA ARG A 218 11.56 5.29 -9.43
C ARG A 218 12.61 4.40 -8.76
N LYS A 219 13.79 4.93 -8.45
CA LYS A 219 14.83 4.21 -7.70
C LYS A 219 14.32 3.81 -6.32
N TYR A 220 13.67 4.72 -5.60
CA TYR A 220 13.02 4.45 -4.31
C TYR A 220 11.97 3.33 -4.42
N LEU A 221 11.07 3.40 -5.41
CA LEU A 221 10.06 2.35 -5.64
C LEU A 221 10.68 0.99 -5.98
N CYS A 222 11.75 0.98 -6.78
CA CYS A 222 12.46 -0.25 -7.11
C CYS A 222 13.16 -0.86 -5.89
N LEU A 223 13.77 -0.03 -5.04
CA LEU A 223 14.40 -0.45 -3.80
C LEU A 223 13.37 -1.05 -2.84
N ASN A 224 12.24 -0.36 -2.62
CA ASN A 224 11.14 -0.87 -1.81
C ASN A 224 10.62 -2.22 -2.31
N HIS A 225 10.46 -2.37 -3.63
CA HIS A 225 10.04 -3.63 -4.22
C HIS A 225 11.05 -4.76 -4.00
N TYR A 226 12.35 -4.46 -4.15
CA TYR A 226 13.43 -5.40 -3.88
C TYR A 226 13.43 -5.87 -2.42
N MET A 227 13.35 -4.94 -1.47
CA MET A 227 13.27 -5.27 -0.04
C MET A 227 12.03 -6.09 0.29
N LYS A 228 10.89 -5.77 -0.35
CA LYS A 228 9.65 -6.55 -0.18
C LYS A 228 9.84 -8.00 -0.63
N ILE A 229 10.46 -8.25 -1.78
CA ILE A 229 10.76 -9.62 -2.23
C ILE A 229 11.74 -10.29 -1.25
N GLN A 230 12.79 -9.59 -0.81
CA GLN A 230 13.75 -10.13 0.15
C GLN A 230 13.09 -10.56 1.47
N SER A 231 12.10 -9.79 1.95
CA SER A 231 11.32 -10.11 3.15
C SER A 231 10.38 -11.32 2.97
N MET A 232 10.03 -11.68 1.73
CA MET A 232 9.05 -12.72 1.39
C MET A 232 9.73 -13.86 0.62
N LYS A 233 10.37 -14.79 1.34
CA LYS A 233 11.08 -15.93 0.74
C LYS A 233 10.19 -16.85 -0.12
N THR A 234 8.88 -16.87 0.14
CA THR A 234 7.88 -17.63 -0.64
C THR A 234 7.52 -16.98 -1.97
N ASN A 235 7.95 -15.74 -2.21
CA ASN A 235 7.66 -15.04 -3.46
C ASN A 235 8.34 -15.74 -4.65
N THR A 236 7.61 -15.95 -5.73
CA THR A 236 8.12 -16.61 -6.94
C THR A 236 9.31 -15.89 -7.57
N ALA A 237 9.40 -14.56 -7.41
CA ALA A 237 10.53 -13.76 -7.88
C ALA A 237 11.78 -13.87 -6.99
N TYR A 238 11.67 -14.40 -5.76
CA TYR A 238 12.79 -14.50 -4.83
C TYR A 238 13.94 -15.32 -5.39
N SER A 239 13.65 -16.51 -5.92
CA SER A 239 14.68 -17.40 -6.50
C SER A 239 15.42 -16.73 -7.66
N TYR A 240 14.72 -16.00 -8.53
CA TYR A 240 15.32 -15.29 -9.66
C TYR A 240 16.21 -14.11 -9.23
N LEU A 241 15.95 -13.48 -8.09
CA LEU A 241 16.72 -12.34 -7.61
C LEU A 241 17.85 -12.73 -6.66
N PHE A 242 17.70 -13.79 -5.87
CA PHE A 242 18.62 -14.09 -4.76
C PHE A 242 19.34 -15.44 -4.90
N ASN A 243 18.83 -16.40 -5.69
CA ASN A 243 19.46 -17.71 -5.88
C ASN A 243 20.30 -17.78 -7.18
N PHE A 244 20.78 -16.63 -7.66
CA PHE A 244 21.49 -16.54 -8.94
C PHE A 244 22.88 -17.17 -8.82
N SER A 245 23.20 -18.13 -9.69
CA SER A 245 24.52 -18.76 -9.72
C SER A 245 25.59 -17.81 -10.28
N LEU A 246 26.84 -17.93 -9.79
CA LEU A 246 27.98 -17.13 -10.25
C LEU A 246 28.27 -17.28 -11.76
N TYR A 247 27.81 -18.35 -12.41
CA TYR A 247 28.00 -18.57 -13.84
C TYR A 247 27.18 -17.63 -14.72
N ASP A 248 26.00 -17.19 -14.26
CA ASP A 248 25.19 -16.19 -14.98
C ASP A 248 25.74 -14.76 -14.84
N PHE A 249 26.64 -14.51 -13.88
CA PHE A 249 27.25 -13.21 -13.63
C PHE A 249 28.23 -12.79 -14.74
N ASN A 250 29.07 -13.74 -15.20
CA ASN A 250 30.13 -13.46 -16.18
C ASN A 250 29.59 -13.32 -17.62
N SER A 251 28.45 -13.92 -17.93
CA SER A 251 27.80 -13.80 -19.25
C SER A 251 27.07 -12.47 -19.45
N HIS A 252 26.65 -11.78 -18.37
CA HIS A 252 25.91 -10.51 -18.44
C HIS A 252 26.80 -9.27 -18.32
N ARG A 253 28.01 -9.39 -17.75
CA ARG A 253 28.94 -8.26 -17.57
C ARG A 253 29.67 -7.86 -18.85
N SER A 254 29.78 -8.76 -19.82
CA SER A 254 30.60 -8.62 -21.03
C SER A 254 30.01 -7.72 -22.12
N SER A 255 28.82 -7.13 -21.92
CA SER A 255 28.22 -6.22 -22.89
C SER A 255 27.77 -4.91 -22.24
N LEU A 256 28.63 -3.88 -22.35
CA LEU A 256 28.38 -2.48 -21.96
C LEU A 256 27.18 -1.83 -22.68
N THR A 257 26.55 -2.54 -23.63
CA THR A 257 25.50 -2.03 -24.52
C THR A 257 24.07 -2.32 -24.05
N TYR A 258 23.87 -3.12 -22.99
CA TYR A 258 22.54 -3.49 -22.50
C TYR A 258 22.26 -3.00 -21.07
N THR A 259 21.03 -2.56 -20.81
CA THR A 259 20.60 -2.24 -19.43
C THR A 259 20.73 -3.49 -18.56
N GLN A 260 21.42 -3.34 -17.43
CA GLN A 260 21.61 -4.42 -16.47
C GLN A 260 20.26 -4.97 -15.94
N PRO A 261 20.17 -6.28 -15.67
CA PRO A 261 19.02 -6.88 -15.00
C PRO A 261 18.66 -6.18 -13.68
N PHE A 262 17.42 -6.36 -13.23
CA PHE A 262 16.88 -5.67 -12.06
C PHE A 262 17.74 -5.81 -10.79
N HIS A 263 18.13 -7.04 -10.44
CA HIS A 263 18.96 -7.31 -9.26
C HIS A 263 20.24 -6.47 -9.23
N PHE A 264 20.99 -6.44 -10.34
CA PHE A 264 22.26 -5.71 -10.41
C PHE A 264 22.08 -4.20 -10.27
N ARG A 265 21.08 -3.63 -10.95
CA ARG A 265 20.78 -2.19 -10.82
C ARG A 265 20.47 -1.78 -9.37
N ILE A 266 19.82 -2.65 -8.61
CA ILE A 266 19.47 -2.36 -7.22
C ILE A 266 20.64 -2.64 -6.29
N ARG A 267 21.46 -3.66 -6.57
CA ARG A 267 22.70 -3.91 -5.83
C ARG A 267 23.67 -2.72 -5.94
N ASP A 268 23.84 -2.18 -7.15
CA ASP A 268 24.66 -0.98 -7.35
C ASP A 268 24.10 0.19 -6.54
N LEU A 269 22.77 0.41 -6.57
CA LEU A 269 22.11 1.45 -5.78
C LEU A 269 22.28 1.25 -4.26
N ILE A 270 22.22 0.01 -3.77
CA ILE A 270 22.42 -0.32 -2.35
C ILE A 270 23.86 0.00 -1.91
N ASN A 271 24.84 -0.32 -2.76
CA ASN A 271 26.24 0.01 -2.52
C ASN A 271 26.46 1.53 -2.55
N ASP A 272 25.91 2.23 -3.54
CA ASP A 272 26.01 3.70 -3.67
C ASP A 272 25.43 4.42 -2.44
N LEU A 273 24.37 3.87 -1.84
CA LEU A 273 23.70 4.42 -0.66
C LEU A 273 24.27 3.89 0.67
N ASN A 274 25.24 2.97 0.65
CA ASN A 274 25.79 2.29 1.83
C ASN A 274 24.71 1.69 2.75
N LEU A 275 23.67 1.08 2.17
CA LEU A 275 22.57 0.51 2.95
C LEU A 275 22.95 -0.88 3.49
N ASN A 276 22.82 -1.06 4.81
CA ASN A 276 22.95 -2.39 5.42
C ASN A 276 21.65 -3.19 5.23
N ILE A 277 21.68 -4.15 4.30
CA ILE A 277 20.56 -5.03 3.96
C ILE A 277 20.68 -6.45 4.54
N GLY A 278 21.62 -6.66 5.47
CA GLY A 278 21.88 -7.98 6.05
C GLY A 278 20.80 -8.47 7.02
N ARG A 279 19.99 -7.55 7.55
CA ARG A 279 18.94 -7.82 8.55
C ARG A 279 17.62 -7.19 8.11
N ILE A 280 16.85 -7.94 7.32
CA ILE A 280 15.51 -7.54 6.90
C ILE A 280 14.52 -8.49 7.56
N ALA A 281 13.61 -7.93 8.36
CA ALA A 281 12.53 -8.69 8.98
C ALA A 281 11.71 -9.42 7.90
N LEU A 282 11.45 -10.71 8.13
CA LEU A 282 10.67 -11.53 7.21
C LEU A 282 9.19 -11.18 7.35
N CYS A 283 8.51 -10.99 6.22
CA CYS A 283 7.08 -10.76 6.23
C CYS A 283 6.37 -12.10 6.33
N LYS A 284 5.69 -12.36 7.46
CA LYS A 284 4.74 -13.46 7.59
C LYS A 284 3.40 -13.04 7.00
N ILE A 285 2.83 -13.87 6.15
CA ILE A 285 1.48 -13.67 5.63
C ILE A 285 0.59 -14.66 6.38
N SER A 286 -0.48 -14.17 7.00
CA SER A 286 -1.48 -15.05 7.61
C SER A 286 -2.09 -15.95 6.53
N GLU A 287 -2.07 -17.26 6.77
CA GLU A 287 -2.67 -18.26 5.87
C GLU A 287 -4.21 -18.28 5.97
N LEU A 288 -4.77 -17.55 6.93
CA LEU A 288 -6.23 -17.46 7.10
C LEU A 288 -6.85 -16.65 5.95
N PRO A 289 -7.90 -17.19 5.30
CA PRO A 289 -8.63 -16.42 4.31
C PRO A 289 -9.28 -15.19 4.96
N PRO A 290 -9.45 -14.07 4.23
CA PRO A 290 -10.04 -12.84 4.77
C PRO A 290 -11.39 -13.04 5.48
N SER A 291 -12.18 -14.05 5.08
CA SER A 291 -13.48 -14.38 5.68
C SER A 291 -13.40 -15.01 7.08
N LYS A 292 -12.25 -15.54 7.48
CA LYS A 292 -12.02 -16.16 8.80
C LYS A 292 -11.23 -15.27 9.75
N VAL A 293 -10.95 -14.02 9.36
CA VAL A 293 -10.21 -13.08 10.21
C VAL A 293 -11.11 -12.63 11.35
N ILE A 294 -10.68 -12.90 12.58
CA ILE A 294 -11.33 -12.37 13.79
C ILE A 294 -10.81 -10.96 14.02
N TYR A 295 -11.74 -10.00 14.12
CA TYR A 295 -11.40 -8.62 14.39
C TYR A 295 -11.17 -8.43 15.90
N PRO A 296 -10.03 -7.85 16.30
CA PRO A 296 -9.75 -7.57 17.70
C PRO A 296 -10.76 -6.55 18.25
N LYS A 297 -11.17 -6.74 19.50
CA LYS A 297 -12.05 -5.79 20.20
C LYS A 297 -11.21 -4.60 20.66
N VAL A 298 -11.50 -3.41 20.13
CA VAL A 298 -10.78 -2.18 20.46
C VAL A 298 -11.73 -1.17 21.11
N ASP A 299 -11.34 -0.67 22.27
CA ASP A 299 -12.07 0.29 23.07
C ASP A 299 -11.38 1.67 23.05
N PHE A 300 -12.11 2.70 22.64
CA PHE A 300 -11.63 4.09 22.57
C PHE A 300 -12.24 4.99 23.65
N THR A 301 -13.03 4.45 24.57
CA THR A 301 -13.78 5.23 25.58
C THR A 301 -12.89 6.13 26.43
N LEU A 302 -11.76 5.62 26.93
CA LEU A 302 -10.83 6.38 27.77
C LEU A 302 -10.09 7.51 27.02
N SER A 303 -10.09 7.47 25.68
CA SER A 303 -9.49 8.48 24.80
C SER A 303 -10.50 9.42 24.15
N TYR A 304 -11.78 9.33 24.53
CA TYR A 304 -12.84 10.20 24.01
C TYR A 304 -12.65 11.66 24.42
N TYR A 305 -12.22 11.88 25.66
CA TYR A 305 -11.99 13.22 26.20
C TYR A 305 -10.61 13.75 25.79
N SER A 306 -10.57 15.02 25.37
CA SER A 306 -9.34 15.67 24.93
C SER A 306 -8.39 15.91 26.10
N LYS A 307 -7.16 15.40 25.96
CA LYS A 307 -6.05 15.66 26.90
C LYS A 307 -5.81 17.15 27.17
N ALA A 308 -6.10 18.03 26.20
CA ALA A 308 -5.89 19.47 26.35
C ALA A 308 -6.88 20.14 27.33
N CYS A 309 -8.06 19.55 27.51
CA CYS A 309 -9.17 20.18 28.23
C CYS A 309 -9.61 19.40 29.47
N THR A 310 -9.07 18.21 29.69
CA THR A 310 -9.51 17.30 30.75
C THR A 310 -8.37 17.12 31.77
N PRO A 311 -8.62 17.36 33.06
CA PRO A 311 -7.61 17.17 34.11
C PRO A 311 -7.12 15.72 34.16
N GLU A 312 -5.83 15.53 34.49
CA GLU A 312 -5.22 14.20 34.66
C GLU A 312 -5.95 13.34 35.70
N SER A 313 -6.42 13.96 36.78
CA SER A 313 -7.20 13.27 37.82
C SER A 313 -8.49 12.66 37.26
N THR A 314 -9.16 13.32 36.32
CA THR A 314 -10.36 12.79 35.66
C THR A 314 -10.03 11.59 34.79
N HIS A 315 -8.93 11.64 34.03
CA HIS A 315 -8.48 10.48 33.24
C HIS A 315 -8.13 9.29 34.13
N ARG A 316 -7.49 9.55 35.29
CA ARG A 316 -7.18 8.52 36.28
C ARG A 316 -8.45 7.90 36.88
N THR A 317 -9.45 8.70 37.20
CA THR A 317 -10.75 8.19 37.70
C THR A 317 -11.44 7.32 36.66
N LEU A 318 -11.55 7.79 35.41
CA LEU A 318 -12.15 7.02 34.32
C LEU A 318 -11.42 5.69 34.07
N TYR A 319 -10.09 5.71 34.16
CA TYR A 319 -9.29 4.49 34.07
C TYR A 319 -9.59 3.52 35.22
N LEU A 320 -9.73 4.00 36.46
CA LEU A 320 -10.08 3.15 37.60
C LEU A 320 -11.48 2.53 37.47
N GLU A 321 -12.47 3.32 37.05
CA GLU A 321 -13.83 2.83 36.77
C GLU A 321 -13.82 1.76 35.66
N HIS A 322 -13.05 1.99 34.59
CA HIS A 322 -12.85 1.00 33.53
C HIS A 322 -12.18 -0.27 34.05
N ARG A 323 -11.20 -0.15 34.95
CA ARG A 323 -10.54 -1.30 35.58
C ARG A 323 -11.47 -2.12 36.45
N GLU A 324 -12.45 -1.51 37.12
CA GLU A 324 -13.47 -2.26 37.86
C GLU A 324 -14.33 -3.11 36.93
N LEU A 325 -14.76 -2.55 35.79
CA LEU A 325 -15.55 -3.24 34.77
C LEU A 325 -14.80 -4.41 34.13
N PHE A 326 -13.48 -4.30 33.99
CA PHE A 326 -12.61 -5.32 33.40
C PHE A 326 -11.73 -6.01 34.45
N SER A 327 -12.21 -6.13 35.69
CA SER A 327 -11.43 -6.68 36.82
C SER A 327 -10.97 -8.13 36.59
N ASP A 328 -11.66 -8.89 35.75
CA ASP A 328 -11.33 -10.26 35.34
C ASP A 328 -10.30 -10.34 34.20
N TYR A 329 -9.87 -9.20 33.64
CA TYR A 329 -8.81 -9.11 32.63
C TYR A 329 -7.47 -8.72 33.25
N GLU A 330 -6.41 -9.43 32.86
CA GLU A 330 -5.04 -9.06 33.19
C GLU A 330 -4.61 -7.82 32.37
N PRO A 331 -4.19 -6.73 33.04
CA PRO A 331 -3.77 -5.51 32.35
C PRO A 331 -2.33 -5.62 31.85
N ILE A 332 -2.11 -5.27 30.60
CA ILE A 332 -0.79 -5.14 29.97
C ILE A 332 -0.68 -3.73 29.40
N PHE A 333 0.42 -3.04 29.67
CA PHE A 333 0.69 -1.69 29.16
C PHE A 333 1.81 -1.75 28.15
N THR A 334 1.71 -0.98 27.08
CA THR A 334 2.73 -0.90 26.04
C THR A 334 3.05 0.54 25.74
N ASP A 335 4.33 0.83 25.52
CA ASP A 335 4.77 2.16 25.08
C ASP A 335 6.02 2.08 24.20
N GLY A 336 6.19 3.10 23.37
CA GLY A 336 7.33 3.29 22.49
C GLY A 336 7.98 4.66 22.69
N SER A 337 9.32 4.65 22.77
CA SER A 337 10.10 5.88 22.90
C SER A 337 11.10 6.02 21.76
N LYS A 338 11.23 7.26 21.27
CA LYS A 338 12.22 7.66 20.26
C LYS A 338 12.89 8.96 20.66
N SER A 339 14.21 8.94 20.74
CA SER A 339 15.09 10.10 20.81
C SER A 339 16.04 10.14 19.61
N GLU A 340 16.96 11.11 19.57
CA GLU A 340 17.96 11.21 18.49
C GLU A 340 18.96 10.04 18.49
N SER A 341 19.24 9.46 19.65
CA SER A 341 20.26 8.42 19.82
C SER A 341 19.69 7.07 20.26
N HIS A 342 18.44 7.02 20.68
CA HIS A 342 17.83 5.84 21.30
C HIS A 342 16.43 5.60 20.77
N VAL A 343 16.09 4.33 20.56
CA VAL A 343 14.75 3.89 20.20
C VAL A 343 14.44 2.61 20.97
N GLY A 344 13.42 2.65 21.81
CA GLY A 344 13.05 1.55 22.69
C GLY A 344 11.54 1.33 22.75
N SER A 345 11.14 0.08 22.90
CA SER A 345 9.77 -0.34 23.18
C SER A 345 9.72 -1.04 24.53
N ALA A 346 8.60 -0.93 25.23
CA ALA A 346 8.37 -1.62 26.49
C ALA A 346 6.97 -2.20 26.61
N VAL A 347 6.88 -3.28 27.37
CA VAL A 347 5.65 -3.95 27.78
C VAL A 347 5.71 -4.19 29.27
N VAL A 348 4.67 -3.78 30.00
CA VAL A 348 4.57 -3.93 31.45
C VAL A 348 3.31 -4.74 31.76
N SER A 349 3.48 -5.90 32.39
CA SER A 349 2.42 -6.68 33.06
C SER A 349 2.63 -6.61 34.58
N LEU A 350 1.71 -7.19 35.35
CA LEU A 350 1.76 -7.30 36.80
C LEU A 350 3.05 -7.96 37.32
N SER A 351 3.62 -8.90 36.57
CA SER A 351 4.77 -9.70 37.01
C SER A 351 6.05 -9.49 36.19
N THR A 352 5.95 -8.82 35.05
CA THR A 352 7.03 -8.74 34.06
C THR A 352 7.13 -7.37 33.43
N VAL A 353 8.37 -6.93 33.21
CA VAL A 353 8.71 -5.78 32.37
C VAL A 353 9.60 -6.29 31.26
N ILE A 354 9.15 -6.14 30.02
CA ILE A 354 9.88 -6.55 28.83
C ILE A 354 10.24 -5.28 28.08
N THR A 355 11.52 -5.10 27.77
CA THR A 355 12.02 -3.97 27.00
C THR A 355 12.79 -4.46 25.80
N ASP A 356 12.67 -3.78 24.68
CA ASP A 356 13.42 -4.11 23.48
C ASP A 356 13.85 -2.85 22.72
N ALA A 357 15.08 -2.81 22.21
CA ALA A 357 15.61 -1.67 21.47
C ALA A 357 15.61 -1.92 19.96
N LEU A 358 15.23 -0.89 19.21
CA LEU A 358 15.13 -0.91 17.76
C LEU A 358 16.21 -0.02 17.11
N PRO A 359 16.44 -0.15 15.80
CA PRO A 359 17.29 0.79 15.07
C PRO A 359 16.84 2.23 15.25
N ILE A 360 17.81 3.15 15.36
CA ILE A 360 17.58 4.60 15.45
C ILE A 360 16.74 5.13 14.27
N SER A 361 16.83 4.46 13.12
CA SER A 361 16.05 4.76 11.92
C SER A 361 14.56 4.40 12.04
N ALA A 362 14.13 3.63 13.05
CA ALA A 362 12.74 3.26 13.23
C ALA A 362 11.87 4.51 13.53
N SER A 363 10.65 4.51 13.00
CA SER A 363 9.68 5.57 13.30
C SER A 363 9.02 5.31 14.65
N ILE A 364 8.53 6.36 15.33
CA ILE A 364 7.77 6.18 16.57
C ILE A 364 6.61 5.18 16.38
N TYR A 365 5.89 5.30 15.28
CA TYR A 365 4.83 4.37 14.89
C TYR A 365 5.29 2.90 14.78
N THR A 366 6.50 2.67 14.25
CA THR A 366 7.09 1.31 14.15
C THR A 366 7.36 0.73 15.54
N VAL A 367 7.80 1.57 16.47
CA VAL A 367 8.14 1.18 17.85
C VAL A 367 6.89 0.84 18.65
N GLU A 368 5.84 1.64 18.49
CA GLU A 368 4.53 1.38 19.10
C GLU A 368 3.92 0.05 18.62
N LEU A 369 3.96 -0.19 17.30
CA LEU A 369 3.56 -1.49 16.75
C LEU A 369 4.43 -2.63 17.30
N HIS A 370 5.72 -2.39 17.48
CA HIS A 370 6.62 -3.38 18.03
C HIS A 370 6.29 -3.73 19.49
N ALA A 371 5.98 -2.73 20.32
CA ALA A 371 5.54 -2.92 21.69
C ALA A 371 4.27 -3.79 21.75
N LEU A 372 3.30 -3.52 20.86
CA LEU A 372 2.09 -4.33 20.74
C LEU A 372 2.37 -5.77 20.28
N ARG A 373 3.31 -5.98 19.35
CA ARG A 373 3.75 -7.32 18.95
C ARG A 373 4.30 -8.10 20.15
N ILE A 374 5.20 -7.49 20.92
CA ILE A 374 5.77 -8.11 22.13
C ILE A 374 4.69 -8.42 23.16
N ALA A 375 3.71 -7.52 23.35
CA ALA A 375 2.62 -7.75 24.28
C ALA A 375 1.77 -8.97 23.90
N ILE A 376 1.48 -9.14 22.61
CA ILE A 376 0.74 -10.32 22.13
C ILE A 376 1.58 -11.60 22.29
N GLU A 377 2.89 -11.54 22.02
CA GLU A 377 3.80 -12.68 22.26
C GLU A 377 3.93 -13.04 23.75
N HIS A 378 3.89 -12.03 24.63
CA HIS A 378 3.88 -12.25 26.08
C HIS A 378 2.60 -12.94 26.55
N ILE A 379 1.45 -12.60 25.95
CA ILE A 379 0.18 -13.30 26.21
C ILE A 379 0.30 -14.78 25.86
N SER A 380 0.98 -15.13 24.76
CA SER A 380 1.22 -16.52 24.34
C SER A 380 1.94 -17.36 25.39
N LEU A 381 2.79 -16.73 26.20
CA LEU A 381 3.58 -17.37 27.26
C LEU A 381 2.85 -17.38 28.61
N SER A 382 1.78 -16.61 28.73
CA SER A 382 1.01 -16.43 29.96
C SER A 382 -0.05 -17.53 30.12
N ARG A 383 -0.41 -17.86 31.37
CA ARG A 383 -1.44 -18.87 31.67
C ARG A 383 -2.87 -18.31 31.71
N GLY A 384 -3.03 -16.98 31.61
CA GLY A 384 -4.33 -16.31 31.63
C GLY A 384 -5.17 -16.60 30.39
N LYS A 385 -6.47 -16.27 30.45
CA LYS A 385 -7.40 -16.40 29.31
C LYS A 385 -8.03 -15.07 28.86
N LYS A 386 -7.88 -14.02 29.66
CA LYS A 386 -8.50 -12.71 29.45
C LYS A 386 -7.46 -11.62 29.68
N PHE A 387 -7.14 -10.88 28.64
CA PHE A 387 -6.09 -9.86 28.67
C PHE A 387 -6.61 -8.56 28.09
N ILE A 388 -6.22 -7.45 28.69
CA ILE A 388 -6.49 -6.12 28.16
C ILE A 388 -5.18 -5.35 27.97
N ILE A 389 -4.92 -4.96 26.73
CA ILE A 389 -3.72 -4.22 26.34
C ILE A 389 -4.07 -2.74 26.29
N TYR A 390 -3.42 -1.95 27.14
CA TYR A 390 -3.51 -0.50 27.19
C TYR A 390 -2.33 0.12 26.44
N THR A 391 -2.63 1.04 25.51
CA THR A 391 -1.63 1.81 24.76
C THR A 391 -2.14 3.23 24.56
N ASP A 392 -1.22 4.20 24.52
CA ASP A 392 -1.54 5.58 24.15
C ASP A 392 -1.33 5.89 22.67
N SER A 393 -0.83 4.92 21.90
CA SER A 393 -0.67 5.03 20.46
C SER A 393 -1.96 4.79 19.71
N LEU A 394 -2.76 5.86 19.57
CA LEU A 394 -3.97 5.87 18.74
C LEU A 394 -3.68 5.39 17.31
N SER A 395 -2.51 5.76 16.76
CA SER A 395 -2.09 5.37 15.42
C SER A 395 -1.88 3.86 15.27
N ALA A 396 -1.31 3.20 16.29
CA ALA A 396 -1.11 1.76 16.28
C ALA A 396 -2.44 1.01 16.45
N LEU A 397 -3.33 1.50 17.30
CA LEU A 397 -4.68 0.94 17.46
C LEU A 397 -5.55 1.09 16.20
N GLN A 398 -5.49 2.23 15.52
CA GLN A 398 -6.19 2.42 14.25
C GLN A 398 -5.73 1.42 13.18
N SER A 399 -4.44 1.06 13.18
CA SER A 399 -3.93 0.00 12.31
C SER A 399 -4.46 -1.37 12.70
N ILE A 400 -4.53 -1.68 14.00
CA ILE A 400 -5.14 -2.92 14.51
C ILE A 400 -6.61 -3.02 14.12
N VAL A 401 -7.39 -1.93 14.17
CA VAL A 401 -8.80 -1.92 13.73
C VAL A 401 -8.91 -2.17 12.21
N SER A 402 -7.99 -1.61 11.43
CA SER A 402 -8.06 -1.59 9.96
C SER A 402 -7.37 -2.76 9.26
N LEU A 403 -7.20 -3.91 9.94
CA LEU A 403 -6.56 -5.23 9.62
C LEU A 403 -6.08 -5.56 8.19
N HIS A 404 -6.62 -4.94 7.15
CA HIS A 404 -6.32 -5.14 5.73
C HIS A 404 -5.46 -4.03 5.10
N SER A 405 -5.11 -2.96 5.83
CA SER A 405 -4.65 -1.70 5.21
C SER A 405 -3.15 -1.42 5.30
N SER A 406 -2.37 -2.17 6.08
CA SER A 406 -0.96 -1.84 6.30
C SER A 406 -0.01 -2.85 5.66
N SER A 407 0.96 -2.36 4.86
CA SER A 407 2.05 -3.16 4.27
C SER A 407 3.26 -3.28 5.21
N HIS A 408 3.11 -2.93 6.49
CA HIS A 408 4.21 -2.89 7.44
C HIS A 408 4.55 -4.30 7.93
N PRO A 409 5.83 -4.73 7.94
CA PRO A 409 6.21 -6.11 8.27
C PRO A 409 5.78 -6.53 9.69
N ILE A 410 6.00 -5.68 10.69
CA ILE A 410 5.57 -5.92 12.09
C ILE A 410 4.05 -6.13 12.19
N PHE A 411 3.27 -5.48 11.32
CA PHE A 411 1.82 -5.67 11.31
C PHE A 411 1.43 -7.06 10.78
N GLY A 412 2.17 -7.59 9.81
CA GLY A 412 2.04 -8.99 9.40
C GLY A 412 2.26 -9.95 10.57
N ASP A 413 3.27 -9.69 11.40
CA ASP A 413 3.53 -10.50 12.61
C ASP A 413 2.40 -10.37 13.65
N ILE A 414 1.90 -9.15 13.90
CA ILE A 414 0.76 -8.90 14.80
C ILE A 414 -0.48 -9.64 14.31
N THR A 415 -0.86 -9.50 13.04
CA THR A 415 -2.05 -10.16 12.49
C THR A 415 -1.93 -11.67 12.51
N TYR A 416 -0.73 -12.21 12.25
CA TYR A 416 -0.44 -13.63 12.37
C TYR A 416 -0.56 -14.11 13.82
N ALA A 417 -0.01 -13.37 14.78
CA ALA A 417 -0.10 -13.69 16.20
C ALA A 417 -1.56 -13.65 16.68
N LEU A 418 -2.29 -12.56 16.38
CA LEU A 418 -3.70 -12.41 16.73
C LEU A 418 -4.57 -13.54 16.13
N ALA A 419 -4.33 -13.93 14.89
CA ALA A 419 -5.03 -15.04 14.25
C ALA A 419 -4.90 -16.36 15.03
N ASN A 420 -3.73 -16.64 15.59
CA ASN A 420 -3.47 -17.85 16.36
C ASN A 420 -4.03 -17.77 17.80
N HIS A 421 -4.18 -16.57 18.35
CA HIS A 421 -4.50 -16.31 19.75
C HIS A 421 -5.97 -15.97 20.01
N LEU A 422 -6.62 -15.21 19.12
CA LEU A 422 -8.04 -14.84 19.26
C LEU A 422 -9.00 -16.04 19.23
N MET A 423 -8.51 -17.22 18.85
CA MET A 423 -9.25 -18.49 18.94
C MET A 423 -9.18 -19.13 20.34
N LYS A 424 -8.24 -18.71 21.20
CA LYS A 424 -7.91 -19.34 22.50
C LYS A 424 -8.10 -18.41 23.69
N GLU A 425 -7.75 -17.13 23.54
CA GLU A 425 -7.84 -16.10 24.58
C GLU A 425 -8.78 -14.94 24.17
N ASP A 426 -9.42 -14.29 25.15
CA ASP A 426 -10.16 -13.03 24.92
C ASP A 426 -9.21 -11.84 25.13
N ILE A 427 -8.68 -11.32 24.03
CA ILE A 427 -7.77 -10.17 24.00
C ILE A 427 -8.55 -8.92 23.61
N ARG A 428 -8.46 -7.89 24.46
CA ARG A 428 -9.01 -6.56 24.20
C ARG A 428 -7.90 -5.52 24.14
N PHE A 429 -8.09 -4.52 23.30
CA PHE A 429 -7.22 -3.36 23.21
C PHE A 429 -7.96 -2.13 23.72
N CYS A 430 -7.28 -1.27 24.46
CA CYS A 430 -7.86 -0.03 24.99
C CYS A 430 -6.91 1.14 24.79
N SER A 431 -7.43 2.21 24.21
CA SER A 431 -6.70 3.46 24.02
C SER A 431 -6.73 4.27 25.31
N ILE A 432 -5.57 4.62 25.86
CA ILE A 432 -5.44 5.49 27.03
C ILE A 432 -4.73 6.81 26.66
N PRO A 433 -5.01 7.91 27.36
CA PRO A 433 -4.27 9.14 27.17
C PRO A 433 -2.88 9.03 27.80
N GLY A 434 -1.83 9.25 27.02
CA GLY A 434 -0.45 9.24 27.52
C GLY A 434 -0.16 10.37 28.51
N HIS A 435 0.79 10.18 29.43
CA HIS A 435 1.18 11.11 30.50
C HIS A 435 0.00 11.65 31.32
N THR A 436 -0.82 10.75 31.87
CA THR A 436 -1.96 11.10 32.74
C THR A 436 -1.85 10.50 34.14
N GLY A 437 -0.66 10.00 34.51
CA GLY A 437 -0.42 9.46 35.85
C GLY A 437 -1.02 8.06 36.07
N ILE A 438 -1.34 7.33 34.99
CA ILE A 438 -1.70 5.92 35.06
C ILE A 438 -0.41 5.11 35.27
N THR A 439 -0.24 4.56 36.47
CA THR A 439 1.02 3.94 36.92
C THR A 439 1.60 2.94 35.91
N GLY A 440 0.78 2.06 35.34
CA GLY A 440 1.25 1.08 34.35
C GLY A 440 1.78 1.70 33.05
N ASN A 441 1.16 2.80 32.60
CA ASN A 441 1.61 3.52 31.41
C ASN A 441 2.90 4.30 31.68
N GLU A 442 2.99 4.98 32.82
CA GLU A 442 4.22 5.72 33.18
C GLU A 442 5.42 4.78 33.39
N LEU A 443 5.17 3.55 33.89
CA LEU A 443 6.19 2.51 33.97
C LEU A 443 6.63 2.04 32.58
N ALA A 444 5.70 1.88 31.63
CA ALA A 444 6.02 1.51 30.27
C ALA A 444 6.83 2.62 29.56
N ASP A 445 6.45 3.90 29.71
CA ASP A 445 7.19 5.06 29.18
C ASP A 445 8.61 5.14 29.73
N THR A 446 8.74 5.00 31.06
CA THR A 446 10.05 5.00 31.71
C THR A 446 10.90 3.83 31.24
N ALA A 447 10.32 2.62 31.16
CA ALA A 447 11.00 1.43 30.69
C ALA A 447 11.48 1.60 29.24
N ALA A 448 10.64 2.09 28.33
CA ALA A 448 10.96 2.31 26.92
C ALA A 448 12.10 3.32 26.73
N ARG A 449 12.16 4.36 27.56
CA ARG A 449 13.26 5.35 27.59
C ARG A 449 14.56 4.77 28.13
N SER A 450 14.47 3.83 29.07
CA SER A 450 15.62 3.24 29.75
C SER A 450 16.20 1.98 29.08
N THR A 451 15.61 1.52 27.98
CA THR A 451 16.04 0.28 27.32
C THR A 451 17.51 0.33 26.90
N THR A 452 18.31 -0.62 27.38
CA THR A 452 19.73 -0.74 27.02
C THR A 452 19.97 -2.02 26.21
N GLY A 453 20.53 -1.88 25.01
CA GLY A 453 20.98 -3.01 24.19
C GLY A 453 20.10 -3.27 22.96
N PHE A 454 20.74 -3.46 21.82
CA PHE A 454 20.08 -3.73 20.53
C PHE A 454 19.70 -5.20 20.42
N SER A 455 18.41 -5.53 20.35
CA SER A 455 17.97 -6.85 19.93
C SER A 455 17.93 -6.91 18.40
N ALA A 456 18.52 -7.94 17.82
CA ALA A 456 18.53 -8.12 16.37
C ALA A 456 17.17 -8.68 15.91
N LEU A 457 16.29 -7.79 15.43
CA LEU A 457 15.15 -8.16 14.58
C LEU A 457 15.58 -8.79 13.25
#